data_AF-K1YTV2-F1
#
_entry.id   AF-K1YTV2-F1
#
_cell.length_a   1.000
_cell.length_b   1.000
_cell.length_c   1.000
_cell.angle_alpha   90.00
_cell.angle_beta   90.00
_cell.angle_gamma   90.00
#
_symmetry.space_group_name_H-M   'P 1'
#
loop_
_entity.id
_entity.type
_entity.pdbx_description
1 polymer ?
#
loop_
_entity_poly.entity_id
_entity_poly.type
_entity_poly.pdbx_seq_one_letter_code
_entity_poly.pdbx_strand_id
1 'polypeptide(L)' 'MNEIEKLLNSLEPEDAATQTAAALKKLLPLLGEEGRNRFIMNLLGETGKDKISSMVHL' A
#
# COMPACT_ATOMS: atom_id res chain seq x y z
N MET A 1 4.02 10.87 10.84
CA MET A 1 4.47 9.51 10.49
C MET A 1 3.71 8.52 11.33
N ASN A 2 2.92 7.68 10.67
CA ASN A 2 2.09 6.65 11.30
C ASN A 2 3.00 5.53 11.88
N GLU A 3 2.57 4.86 12.95
CA GLU A 3 3.31 3.77 13.61
C GLU A 3 3.72 2.65 12.62
N ILE A 4 2.88 2.36 11.62
CA ILE A 4 3.19 1.41 10.54
C ILE A 4 4.36 1.90 9.68
N GLU A 5 4.39 3.19 9.33
CA GLU A 5 5.49 3.76 8.55
C GLU A 5 6.79 3.73 9.35
N LYS A 6 6.74 4.03 10.66
CA LYS A 6 7.92 3.98 11.53
C LYS A 6 8.47 2.56 11.61
N LEU A 7 7.60 1.57 11.75
CA LEU A 7 7.97 0.16 11.75
C LEU A 7 8.63 -0.23 10.43
N LEU A 8 8.01 0.08 9.29
CA LEU A 8 8.54 -0.27 7.97
C LEU A 8 9.88 0.43 7.68
N ASN A 9 10.05 1.69 8.11
CA ASN A 9 11.31 2.42 7.93
C ASN A 9 12.43 2.00 8.89
N SER A 10 12.12 1.21 9.92
CA SER A 10 13.11 0.62 10.82
C SER A 10 13.68 -0.71 10.33
N LEU A 11 13.09 -1.27 9.26
CA LEU A 11 13.49 -2.54 8.65
C LEU A 11 14.36 -2.30 7.41
N GLU A 12 15.15 -3.31 7.05
CA GLU A 12 15.76 -3.35 5.74
C GLU A 12 14.66 -3.36 4.65
N PRO A 13 14.87 -2.71 3.49
CA PRO A 13 13.83 -2.57 2.47
C PRO A 13 13.21 -3.89 2.00
N GLU A 14 14.02 -4.94 1.88
CA GLU A 14 13.55 -6.28 1.47
C GLU A 14 12.67 -6.95 2.54
N ASP A 15 13.01 -6.77 3.82
CA ASP A 15 12.23 -7.28 4.94
C ASP A 15 10.92 -6.51 5.09
N ALA A 16 10.96 -5.19 4.92
CA ALA A 16 9.77 -4.34 4.91
C ALA A 16 8.79 -4.76 3.79
N ALA A 17 9.32 -5.00 2.58
CA ALA A 17 8.53 -5.47 1.44
C ALA A 17 7.92 -6.85 1.71
N THR A 18 8.71 -7.78 2.25
CA THR A 18 8.26 -9.15 2.56
C THR A 18 7.15 -9.15 3.60
N GLN A 19 7.31 -8.40 4.69
CA GLN A 19 6.31 -8.30 5.75
C GLN A 19 5.03 -7.62 5.26
N THR A 20 5.17 -6.57 4.45
CA THR A 20 4.02 -5.88 3.83
C THR A 20 3.25 -6.84 2.92
N ALA A 21 3.95 -7.60 2.06
CA ALA A 21 3.31 -8.60 1.20
C ALA A 21 2.58 -9.69 1.99
N ALA A 22 3.13 -10.14 3.12
CA ALA A 22 2.48 -11.11 4.00
C ALA A 22 1.19 -10.56 4.63
N ALA A 23 1.20 -9.29 5.05
CA ALA A 23 0.00 -8.62 5.56
C ALA A 23 -1.07 -8.44 4.46
N LEU A 24 -0.67 -8.01 3.26
CA LEU A 24 -1.57 -7.83 2.13
C LEU A 24 -2.23 -9.13 1.67
N LYS A 25 -1.50 -10.26 1.68
CA LYS A 25 -2.08 -11.58 1.37
C LYS A 25 -3.25 -11.97 2.30
N LYS A 26 -3.26 -11.48 3.54
CA LYS A 26 -4.34 -11.71 4.51
C LYS A 26 -5.50 -10.73 4.32
N LEU A 27 -5.20 -9.48 3.96
CA LEU A 27 -6.19 -8.41 3.82
C LEU A 27 -6.96 -8.49 2.48
N LEU A 28 -6.27 -8.79 1.37
CA LEU A 28 -6.86 -8.79 0.03
C LEU A 28 -8.13 -9.65 -0.08
N PRO A 29 -8.18 -10.91 0.44
CA PRO A 29 -9.39 -11.72 0.38
C PRO A 29 -10.62 -11.06 1.04
N LEU A 30 -10.40 -10.21 2.06
CA LEU A 30 -11.46 -9.57 2.84
C LEU A 30 -12.11 -8.36 2.14
N LEU A 31 -11.47 -7.78 1.13
CA LEU A 31 -11.89 -6.53 0.48
C LEU A 31 -13.05 -6.68 -0.52
N GLY A 32 -13.59 -7.88 -0.72
CA GLY A 32 -14.50 -8.16 -1.83
C GLY A 32 -13.82 -7.98 -3.20
N GLU A 33 -14.54 -8.26 -4.29
CA GLU A 33 -13.97 -8.23 -5.64
C GLU A 33 -13.63 -6.80 -6.10
N GLU A 34 -14.55 -5.86 -5.95
CA GLU A 34 -14.35 -4.46 -6.35
C GLU A 34 -13.23 -3.78 -5.53
N GLY A 35 -13.15 -4.07 -4.24
CA GLY A 35 -12.12 -3.52 -3.36
C GLY A 35 -10.72 -4.04 -3.71
N ARG A 36 -10.60 -5.32 -4.07
CA ARG A 36 -9.35 -5.91 -4.57
C ARG A 36 -8.90 -5.26 -5.87
N ASN A 37 -9.79 -5.13 -6.85
CA ASN A 37 -9.46 -4.53 -8.15
C ASN A 37 -8.98 -3.08 -8.00
N ARG A 38 -9.68 -2.28 -7.19
CA ARG A 38 -9.28 -0.90 -6.89
C ARG A 38 -7.92 -0.83 -6.19
N PHE A 39 -7.68 -1.72 -5.23
CA PHE A 39 -6.39 -1.77 -4.52
C PHE A 39 -5.23 -2.09 -5.48
N ILE A 40 -5.39 -3.11 -6.34
CA ILE A 40 -4.36 -3.49 -7.32
C ILE A 40 -4.07 -2.35 -8.30
N MET A 41 -5.11 -1.69 -8.82
CA MET A 41 -4.96 -0.54 -9.72
C MET A 41 -4.18 0.62 -9.05
N ASN A 42 -4.50 0.92 -7.80
CA ASN A 42 -3.80 1.97 -7.05
C ASN A 42 -2.35 1.60 -6.72
N LEU A 43 -2.08 0.31 -6.47
CA LEU A 43 -0.73 -0.18 -6.15
C LEU A 43 0.20 -0.17 -7.36
N LEU A 44 -0.31 -0.58 -8.52
CA LEU A 44 0.47 -0.59 -9.78
C LEU A 44 0.65 0.82 -10.35
N GLY A 45 -0.14 1.78 -9.85
CA GLY A 45 -0.24 3.13 -10.38
C GLY A 45 -1.00 3.15 -11.70
N GLU A 46 -1.83 4.17 -11.92
CA GLU A 46 -2.18 4.51 -13.30
C GLU A 46 -0.88 4.83 -14.03
N THR A 47 -0.44 3.95 -14.94
CA THR A 47 0.50 4.30 -16.00
C THR A 47 -0.16 5.35 -16.89
N GLY A 48 -0.25 6.59 -16.39
CA GLY A 48 -1.19 7.55 -16.93
C GLY A 48 -1.32 8.85 -16.16
N LYS A 49 -0.18 9.47 -15.83
CA LYS A 49 -0.03 10.89 -15.48
C LYS A 49 -0.49 11.33 -14.08
N ASP A 50 0.41 12.07 -13.43
CA ASP A 50 0.11 13.23 -12.59
C ASP A 50 -1.09 13.13 -11.63
N LYS A 51 -0.83 12.76 -10.37
CA LYS A 51 -1.34 13.49 -9.19
C LYS A 51 -0.83 12.87 -7.89
N ILE A 52 0.45 13.15 -7.61
CA ILE A 52 0.86 13.48 -6.25
C ILE A 52 0.13 14.79 -5.91
N SER A 53 -1.14 14.70 -5.53
CA SER A 53 -1.90 15.84 -5.04
C SER A 53 -3.01 15.28 -4.15
N SER A 54 -3.08 15.79 -2.92
CA SER A 54 -4.21 15.59 -2.01
C SER A 54 -4.19 14.43 -1.00
N MET A 55 -3.03 13.98 -0.52
CA MET A 55 -2.97 13.32 0.80
C MET A 55 -1.92 13.92 1.76
N VAL A 56 -1.74 15.24 1.68
CA VAL A 56 -1.23 16.05 2.80
C VAL A 56 -2.11 17.29 2.93
N HIS A 57 -3.23 17.14 3.65
CA HIS A 57 -3.84 18.27 4.35
C HIS A 57 -4.64 17.76 5.55
N LEU A 58 -4.03 17.91 6.72
CA LEU A 58 -4.69 18.27 7.98
C LEU A 58 -3.66 19.08 8.79
#